data_AF-A0A1H6FHJ8-F1
#
_entry.id   AF-A0A1H6FHJ8-F1
#
_cell.length_a   1.000
_cell.length_b   1.000
_cell.length_c   1.000
_cell.angle_alpha   90.00
_cell.angle_beta   90.00
_cell.angle_gamma   90.00
#
_symmetry.space_group_name_H-M   'P 1'
#
loop_
_entity.id
_entity.type
_entity.pdbx_description
1 polymer ?
#
loop_
_entity_poly.entity_id
_entity_poly.type
_entity_poly.pdbx_seq_one_letter_code
_entity_poly.pdbx_strand_id
1 'polypeptide(L)'
;MVVDAIDPDLPASLSHKLITDIVRKDWQHDGILITDDMSMGAVYNLGLCPSSIRALNAGIDLLLIAYDWEKVYPVLDCLQAAQQSGQLKTLQSSQARLQQLPWKNAKIGFQKAATQ
;
A
#
# COMPACT_ATOMS: atom_id res chain seq x y z
N MET A 1 -9.22 4.15 -10.08
CA MET A 1 -10.56 4.75 -10.28
C MET A 1 -10.74 5.90 -9.29
N VAL A 2 -11.41 6.97 -9.72
CA VAL A 2 -11.79 8.12 -8.88
C VAL A 2 -13.20 7.89 -8.34
N VAL A 3 -13.47 8.31 -7.11
CA VAL A 3 -14.82 8.24 -6.51
C VAL A 3 -15.30 9.67 -6.28
N ASP A 4 -15.92 10.26 -7.30
CA ASP A 4 -16.22 11.70 -7.36
C ASP A 4 -17.00 12.23 -6.15
N ALA A 5 -17.90 11.43 -5.60
CA ALA A 5 -18.70 11.80 -4.42
C ALA A 5 -17.86 11.97 -3.14
N ILE A 6 -16.62 11.47 -3.11
CA ILE A 6 -15.74 11.47 -1.94
C ILE A 6 -14.49 12.31 -2.22
N ASP A 7 -13.79 12.01 -3.32
CA ASP A 7 -12.57 12.69 -3.72
C ASP A 7 -12.47 12.72 -5.25
N PRO A 8 -12.88 13.83 -5.89
CA PRO A 8 -12.86 13.96 -7.35
C PRO A 8 -11.45 14.18 -7.92
N ASP A 9 -10.49 14.54 -7.07
CA ASP A 9 -9.14 14.92 -7.52
C ASP A 9 -8.18 13.73 -7.57
N LEU A 10 -8.50 12.65 -6.85
CA LEU A 10 -7.57 11.54 -6.62
C LEU A 10 -8.20 10.18 -6.85
N PRO A 11 -7.42 9.24 -7.41
CA PRO A 11 -7.77 7.84 -7.35
C PRO A 11 -7.96 7.37 -5.89
N ALA A 12 -8.86 6.42 -5.70
CA ALA A 12 -9.16 5.81 -4.40
C ALA A 12 -7.91 5.39 -3.60
N SER A 13 -6.91 4.79 -4.27
CA SER A 13 -5.65 4.34 -3.66
C SER A 13 -4.75 5.46 -3.13
N LEU A 14 -5.00 6.71 -3.51
CA LEU A 14 -4.20 7.89 -3.14
C LEU A 14 -4.99 8.89 -2.27
N SER A 15 -6.28 8.63 -2.02
CA SER A 15 -7.16 9.54 -1.33
C SER A 15 -7.13 9.33 0.18
N HIS A 16 -6.65 10.32 0.93
CA HIS A 16 -6.74 10.32 2.39
C HIS A 16 -8.20 10.36 2.88
N LYS A 17 -9.07 11.10 2.18
CA LYS A 17 -10.49 11.21 2.53
C LYS A 17 -11.15 9.83 2.49
N LEU A 18 -10.89 9.07 1.43
CA LEU A 18 -11.44 7.72 1.32
C LEU A 18 -10.75 6.75 2.30
N ILE A 19 -9.43 6.67 2.28
CA ILE A 19 -8.71 5.62 3.01
C ILE A 19 -8.73 5.88 4.51
N THR A 20 -8.28 7.05 4.96
CA THR A 20 -8.20 7.34 6.38
C THR A 20 -9.56 7.73 6.95
N ASP A 21 -10.25 8.69 6.35
CA ASP A 21 -11.45 9.24 7.00
C ASP A 21 -12.62 8.25 6.91
N ILE A 22 -12.83 7.59 5.77
CA ILE A 22 -13.93 6.63 5.63
C ILE A 22 -13.51 5.22 6.06
N VAL A 23 -12.51 4.61 5.41
CA VAL A 23 -12.20 3.19 5.65
C VAL A 23 -11.63 2.95 7.06
N ARG A 24 -10.67 3.77 7.51
CA ARG A 24 -10.07 3.58 8.84
C ARG A 24 -10.93 4.11 9.98
N LYS A 25 -11.51 5.31 9.85
CA LYS A 25 -12.27 5.93 10.96
C LYS A 25 -13.74 5.54 10.95
N ASP A 26 -14.47 5.81 9.87
CA ASP A 26 -15.93 5.60 9.85
C ASP A 26 -16.29 4.12 9.82
N TRP A 27 -15.63 3.32 8.98
CA TRP A 27 -15.86 1.88 8.87
C TRP A 27 -15.09 1.07 9.91
N GLN A 28 -14.17 1.71 10.64
CA GLN A 28 -13.35 1.07 11.67
C GLN A 28 -12.60 -0.17 11.14
N HIS A 29 -12.19 -0.15 9.87
CA HIS A 29 -11.46 -1.26 9.28
C HIS A 29 -9.99 -1.24 9.70
N ASP A 30 -9.60 -2.18 10.56
CA ASP A 30 -8.21 -2.35 11.03
C ASP A 30 -7.45 -3.50 10.36
N GLY A 31 -8.00 -4.05 9.26
CA GLY A 31 -7.30 -5.04 8.44
C GLY A 31 -6.17 -4.43 7.62
N ILE A 32 -5.45 -5.27 6.88
CA ILE A 32 -4.42 -4.82 5.95
C ILE A 32 -5.07 -4.22 4.70
N LEU A 33 -4.63 -3.01 4.33
CA LEU A 33 -4.98 -2.39 3.05
C LEU A 33 -3.81 -2.49 2.08
N ILE A 34 -4.09 -3.00 0.89
CA ILE A 34 -3.13 -3.16 -0.21
C ILE A 34 -3.66 -2.38 -1.41
N THR A 35 -2.78 -1.70 -2.13
CA THR A 35 -3.18 -1.11 -3.42
C THR A 35 -3.42 -2.19 -4.48
N ASP A 36 -4.19 -1.85 -5.50
CA ASP A 36 -4.03 -2.50 -6.80
C ASP A 36 -2.65 -2.14 -7.40
N ASP A 37 -2.27 -2.73 -8.53
CA ASP A 37 -0.96 -2.53 -9.14
C ASP A 37 -0.70 -1.05 -9.45
N MET A 38 0.31 -0.49 -8.78
CA MET A 38 0.74 0.90 -8.90
C MET A 38 1.33 1.22 -10.27
N SER A 39 1.75 0.20 -11.03
CA SER A 39 2.25 0.36 -12.39
C SER A 39 1.15 0.45 -13.45
N MET A 40 -0.13 0.37 -13.06
CA MET A 40 -1.26 0.58 -13.96
C MET A 40 -1.47 2.08 -14.29
N GLY A 41 -1.95 2.35 -15.50
CA GLY A 41 -1.95 3.69 -16.11
C GLY A 41 -2.57 4.82 -15.28
N ALA A 42 -3.60 4.53 -14.48
CA ALA A 42 -4.27 5.54 -13.65
C ALA A 42 -3.36 6.13 -12.54
N VAL A 43 -2.39 5.36 -12.06
CA VAL A 43 -1.43 5.78 -11.04
C VAL A 43 -0.07 6.11 -11.67
N TYR A 44 0.32 5.38 -12.72
CA TYR A 44 1.57 5.60 -13.44
C TYR A 44 1.74 7.04 -13.94
N ASN A 45 0.66 7.64 -14.47
CA ASN A 45 0.69 9.00 -15.00
C ASN A 45 0.90 10.09 -13.94
N LEU A 46 0.64 9.79 -12.67
CA LEU A 46 0.91 10.70 -11.54
C LEU A 46 2.35 10.57 -11.01
N GLY A 47 3.12 9.63 -11.56
CA GLY A 47 4.47 9.29 -11.12
C GLY A 47 4.46 8.29 -9.97
N LEU A 48 5.25 7.22 -10.10
CA LEU A 48 5.30 6.14 -9.10
C LEU A 48 5.80 6.59 -7.73
N CYS A 49 6.84 7.41 -7.69
CA CYS A 49 7.40 7.94 -6.45
C CYS A 49 6.39 8.79 -5.64
N PRO A 50 5.85 9.90 -6.17
CA PRO A 50 4.87 10.70 -5.43
C PRO A 50 3.58 9.93 -5.11
N SER A 51 3.14 9.03 -6.00
CA SER A 51 1.97 8.19 -5.74
C SER A 51 2.20 7.19 -4.60
N SER A 52 3.39 6.59 -4.52
CA SER A 52 3.76 5.65 -3.45
C SER A 52 3.80 6.34 -2.09
N ILE A 53 4.44 7.51 -2.02
CA ILE A 53 4.47 8.33 -0.79
C ILE A 53 3.04 8.69 -0.37
N ARG A 54 2.21 9.11 -1.34
CA ARG A 54 0.83 9.53 -1.09
C ARG A 54 -0.06 8.39 -0.61
N ALA A 55 0.02 7.23 -1.24
CA ALA A 55 -0.74 6.04 -0.84
C ALA A 55 -0.44 5.64 0.61
N LEU A 56 0.85 5.55 0.97
CA LEU A 56 1.26 5.23 2.34
C LEU A 56 0.80 6.32 3.33
N ASN A 57 0.96 7.59 2.98
CA ASN A 57 0.50 8.71 3.81
C ASN A 57 -1.03 8.80 3.96
N ALA A 58 -1.78 8.19 3.04
CA ALA A 58 -3.23 8.06 3.09
C ALA A 58 -3.70 6.89 3.97
N GLY A 59 -2.80 5.99 4.40
CA GLY A 59 -3.10 4.89 5.32
C GLY A 59 -3.12 3.48 4.70
N ILE A 60 -2.60 3.34 3.48
CA ILE A 60 -2.30 2.05 2.86
C ILE A 60 -1.14 1.37 3.58
N ASP A 61 -1.20 0.06 3.76
CA ASP A 61 -0.15 -0.72 4.44
C ASP A 61 0.85 -1.35 3.48
N LEU A 62 0.40 -1.75 2.28
CA LEU A 62 1.23 -2.41 1.28
C LEU A 62 0.98 -1.83 -0.11
N LEU A 63 2.07 -1.58 -0.84
CA LEU A 63 2.04 -1.17 -2.24
C LEU A 63 2.24 -2.41 -3.12
N LEU A 64 1.36 -2.60 -4.09
CA LEU A 64 1.51 -3.65 -5.11
C LEU A 64 2.18 -3.07 -6.36
N ILE A 65 3.28 -3.67 -6.79
CA ILE A 65 3.93 -3.40 -8.08
C ILE A 65 4.11 -4.76 -8.75
N ALA A 66 3.33 -5.04 -9.80
CA ALA A 66 3.27 -6.37 -10.38
C ALA A 66 3.75 -6.40 -11.84
N TYR A 67 3.33 -5.46 -12.67
CA TYR A 67 3.63 -5.50 -14.11
C TYR A 67 5.07 -5.09 -14.46
N ASP A 68 5.59 -4.02 -13.84
CA ASP A 68 6.93 -3.49 -14.14
C ASP A 68 7.85 -3.58 -12.90
N TRP A 69 8.42 -4.77 -12.69
CA TRP A 69 9.26 -5.08 -11.52
C TRP A 69 10.53 -4.22 -11.44
N GLU A 70 11.03 -3.69 -12.56
CA GLU A 70 12.21 -2.83 -12.58
C GLU A 70 11.98 -1.53 -11.81
N LYS A 71 10.72 -1.15 -11.59
CA LYS A 71 10.34 0.04 -10.82
C LYS A 71 10.37 -0.16 -9.32
N VAL A 72 10.50 -1.39 -8.82
CA VAL A 72 10.52 -1.69 -7.38
C VAL A 72 11.68 -0.95 -6.70
N TYR A 73 12.91 -1.06 -7.22
CA TYR A 73 14.07 -0.40 -6.61
C TYR A 73 13.98 1.13 -6.65
N PRO A 74 13.66 1.78 -7.79
CA PRO A 74 13.42 3.23 -7.81
C PRO A 74 12.36 3.72 -6.83
N VAL A 75 11.28 2.94 -6.62
CA VAL A 75 10.25 3.28 -5.63
C VAL A 75 10.79 3.14 -4.21
N LEU A 76 11.55 2.08 -3.92
CA LEU A 76 12.17 1.90 -2.60
C LEU A 76 13.16 3.04 -2.28
N ASP A 77 14.01 3.42 -3.23
CA ASP A 77 14.96 4.52 -3.08
C ASP A 77 14.23 5.84 -2.80
N CYS A 78 13.16 6.11 -3.56
CA CYS A 78 12.29 7.25 -3.34
C CYS A 78 11.67 7.25 -1.94
N LEU A 79 11.11 6.13 -1.49
CA LEU A 79 10.46 6.02 -0.18
C LEU A 79 11.48 6.20 0.96
N GLN A 80 12.70 5.69 0.79
CA GLN A 80 13.78 5.89 1.75
C GLN A 80 14.17 7.38 1.85
N ALA A 81 14.31 8.06 0.72
CA ALA A 81 14.57 9.50 0.69
C ALA A 81 13.41 10.31 1.29
N ALA A 82 12.17 9.92 1.02
CA ALA A 82 10.96 10.55 1.59
C ALA A 82 10.88 10.35 3.11
N GLN A 83 11.30 9.19 3.62
CA GLN A 83 11.40 8.95 5.06
C GLN A 83 12.48 9.82 5.71
N GLN A 84 13.66 9.92 5.09
CA GLN A 84 14.77 10.74 5.60
C GLN A 84 14.44 12.23 5.61
N SER A 85 13.71 12.70 4.60
CA SER A 85 13.29 14.11 4.48
C SER A 85 12.02 14.45 5.27
N GLY A 86 11.35 13.47 5.90
CA GLY A 86 10.12 13.67 6.67
C GLY A 86 8.85 13.84 5.80
N GLN A 87 8.93 13.58 4.50
CA GLN A 87 7.78 13.60 3.59
C GLN A 87 6.88 12.35 3.77
N LEU A 88 7.46 11.23 4.18
CA LEU A 88 6.74 10.01 4.52
C LEU A 88 6.37 10.04 6.01
N LYS A 89 5.07 9.96 6.31
CA LYS A 89 4.57 9.78 7.67
C LYS A 89 5.07 8.45 8.22
N THR A 90 5.07 8.35 9.54
CA THR A 90 5.45 7.11 10.19
C THR A 90 4.54 5.92 9.80
N LEU A 91 5.15 4.74 9.63
CA LEU A 91 4.49 3.50 9.22
C LEU A 91 4.24 2.52 10.39
N GLN A 92 4.32 2.97 11.65
CA GLN A 92 4.17 2.07 12.82
C GLN A 92 2.83 1.35 12.86
N SER A 93 1.73 2.03 12.54
CA SER A 93 0.40 1.38 12.50
C SER A 93 0.33 0.27 11.46
N SER A 94 0.90 0.51 10.26
CA SER A 94 1.00 -0.50 9.21
C SER A 94 1.87 -1.67 9.65
N GLN A 95 3.01 -1.39 10.30
CA GLN A 95 3.90 -2.42 10.85
C GLN A 95 3.18 -3.28 11.90
N ALA A 96 2.42 -2.67 12.80
CA ALA A 96 1.65 -3.37 13.83
C ALA A 96 0.62 -4.32 13.22
N ARG A 97 -0.18 -3.86 12.24
CA ARG A 97 -1.13 -4.74 11.52
C ARG A 97 -0.42 -5.89 10.83
N LEU A 98 0.70 -5.62 10.17
CA LEU A 98 1.49 -6.67 9.50
C LEU A 98 2.05 -7.69 10.49
N GLN A 99 2.38 -7.29 11.73
CA GLN A 99 2.90 -8.21 12.76
C GLN A 99 1.82 -9.14 13.34
N GLN A 100 0.56 -8.75 13.29
CA GLN A 100 -0.56 -9.55 13.78
C GLN A 100 -0.97 -10.68 12.82
N LEU A 101 -0.41 -10.69 11.60
CA LEU A 101 -0.78 -11.67 10.59
C LEU A 101 -0.38 -13.10 11.01
N PRO A 102 -1.32 -14.08 10.97
CA PRO A 102 -1.14 -15.41 11.56
C PRO A 102 -0.03 -16.23 10.90
N TRP A 103 0.25 -15.94 9.62
CA TRP A 103 1.25 -16.65 8.82
C TRP A 103 2.69 -16.22 9.13
N LYS A 104 2.93 -15.13 9.88
CA LYS A 104 4.27 -14.81 10.38
C LYS A 104 4.80 -15.81 11.41
N ASN A 105 3.89 -16.48 12.11
CA ASN A 105 4.22 -17.53 13.09
C ASN A 105 4.00 -18.93 12.52
N ALA A 106 3.50 -19.04 11.28
CA ALA A 106 3.31 -20.33 10.63
C ALA A 106 4.66 -20.87 10.16
N LYS A 107 5.04 -22.05 10.65
CA LYS A 107 6.10 -22.84 10.01
C LYS A 107 5.57 -23.23 8.63
N ILE A 108 6.14 -22.66 7.56
CA ILE A 108 5.81 -23.06 6.19
C ILE A 108 6.36 -24.47 5.98
N GLY A 109 5.54 -25.47 6.30
CA GLY A 109 5.81 -26.87 6.01
C GLY A 109 5.37 -27.17 4.58
N PHE A 110 6.31 -27.24 3.64
CA PHE A 110 6.04 -27.88 2.36
C PHE A 110 5.87 -29.38 2.61
N GLN A 111 4.62 -29.84 2.78
CA GLN A 111 4.34 -31.26 2.69
C GLN A 111 4.52 -31.65 1.22
N LYS A 112 5.61 -32.39 0.93
CA LYS A 112 5.78 -33.06 -0.37
C LYS A 112 4.56 -33.94 -0.58
N ALA A 113 3.78 -33.67 -1.62
CA ALA A 113 2.75 -34.59 -2.08
C ALA A 113 3.43 -35.94 -2.37
N ALA A 114 3.06 -36.97 -1.63
CA ALA A 114 3.48 -38.33 -1.91
C ALA A 114 2.79 -38.76 -3.21
N THR A 115 3.57 -38.96 -4.26
CA THR A 115 3.12 -39.58 -5.51
C THR A 115 2.74 -41.03 -5.19
N GLN A 116 1.48 -41.38 -5.37
CA GLN A 116 1.05 -42.77 -5.56
C GLN A 116 1.12 -43.10 -7.05
#